data_AF-T1F085-F1
#
_entry.id   AF-T1F085-F1
#
_cell.length_a   1.000
_cell.length_b   1.000
_cell.length_c   1.000
_cell.angle_alpha   90.00
_cell.angle_beta   90.00
_cell.angle_gamma   90.00
#
_symmetry.space_group_name_H-M   'P 1'
#
loop_
_entity.id
_entity.type
_entity.pdbx_description
1 polymer ?
#
loop_
_entity_poly.entity_id
_entity_poly.type
_entity_poly.pdbx_seq_one_letter_code
_entity_poly.pdbx_strand_id
1 'polypeptide(L)'
;MYQDGPIILLEDVISQNNGILETCKLKHPKTGIASTFFYSNSSCHIYEITKFQENFRSWFIKDFVVKGGEDGLFMVTEINMLYLFLPLLRKSFRMYKSVGSILDDENFPDNKIFQDKLMSFLKFVCDTKELGEDLYYKYNKEKTLAWLQLKVIIKSMLVIYCQNILSQNCPKNY
;
A
#
# COMPACT_ATOMS: atom_id res chain seq x y z
N MET A 1 -35.87 3.21 4.64
CA MET A 1 -34.87 4.27 4.92
C MET A 1 -33.61 3.87 4.18
N TYR A 2 -33.04 4.72 3.33
CA TYR A 2 -31.74 4.45 2.71
C TYR A 2 -30.64 4.88 3.68
N GLN A 3 -29.63 4.04 3.86
CA GLN A 3 -28.43 4.42 4.58
C GLN A 3 -27.36 4.73 3.54
N ASP A 4 -27.08 6.02 3.36
CA ASP A 4 -26.08 6.51 2.40
C ASP A 4 -24.72 6.46 3.08
N GLY A 5 -23.98 5.38 2.85
CA GLY A 5 -22.63 5.20 3.38
C GLY A 5 -21.83 4.23 2.53
N PRO A 6 -20.54 4.52 2.26
CA PRO A 6 -19.69 3.62 1.50
C PRO A 6 -19.49 2.31 2.27
N ILE A 7 -19.58 1.19 1.56
CA ILE A 7 -19.26 -0.13 2.13
C ILE A 7 -17.75 -0.32 2.02
N ILE A 8 -17.09 -0.53 3.16
CA ILE A 8 -15.63 -0.69 3.24
C ILE A 8 -15.31 -2.08 3.80
N LEU A 9 -14.52 -2.85 3.07
CA LEU A 9 -13.85 -4.05 3.56
C LEU A 9 -12.50 -3.65 4.18
N LEU A 10 -12.42 -3.84 5.49
CA LEU A 10 -11.20 -3.68 6.30
C LEU A 10 -10.79 -5.05 6.80
N GLU A 11 -9.50 -5.36 6.78
CA GLU A 11 -9.00 -6.58 7.42
C GLU A 11 -9.22 -6.52 8.94
N ASP A 12 -9.54 -7.66 9.56
CA ASP A 12 -9.81 -7.74 11.01
C ASP A 12 -8.62 -7.28 11.86
N VAL A 13 -7.39 -7.47 11.38
CA VAL A 13 -6.19 -6.98 12.06
C VAL A 13 -6.20 -5.46 12.14
N ILE A 14 -6.78 -4.77 11.16
CA ILE A 14 -6.89 -3.32 11.12
C ILE A 14 -8.01 -2.87 12.08
N SER A 15 -9.12 -3.60 12.15
CA SER A 15 -10.24 -3.27 13.03
C SER A 15 -9.94 -3.51 14.52
N GLN A 16 -9.13 -4.52 14.84
CA GLN A 16 -8.77 -4.88 16.22
C GLN A 16 -7.69 -3.99 16.84
N ASN A 17 -6.88 -3.30 16.03
CA ASN A 17 -5.70 -2.58 16.51
C ASN A 17 -6.00 -1.26 17.24
N ASN A 18 -7.27 -0.82 17.37
CA ASN A 18 -7.67 0.49 17.94
C ASN A 18 -6.86 1.69 17.39
N GLY A 19 -6.10 1.49 16.33
CA GLY A 19 -5.21 2.47 15.74
C GLY A 19 -6.04 3.40 14.89
N ILE A 20 -5.99 4.68 15.21
CA ILE A 20 -6.60 5.71 14.38
C ILE A 20 -5.96 5.60 12.99
N LEU A 21 -6.75 5.20 12.00
CA LEU A 21 -6.35 5.26 10.60
C LEU A 21 -6.46 6.71 10.16
N GLU A 22 -5.34 7.24 9.70
CA GLU A 22 -5.27 8.59 9.17
C GLU A 22 -5.14 8.54 7.65
N THR A 23 -5.63 9.56 6.98
CA THR A 23 -5.54 9.70 5.52
C THR A 23 -4.30 10.49 5.13
N CYS A 24 -3.61 10.06 4.09
CA CYS A 24 -2.54 10.83 3.47
C CYS A 24 -2.69 10.85 1.95
N LYS A 25 -2.16 11.89 1.30
CA LYS A 25 -2.09 12.01 -0.15
C LYS A 25 -0.68 11.71 -0.63
N LEU A 26 -0.54 10.65 -1.41
CA LEU A 26 0.73 10.22 -1.99
C LEU A 26 0.58 10.04 -3.51
N LYS A 27 1.72 9.94 -4.22
CA LYS A 27 1.72 9.59 -5.64
C LYS A 27 1.45 8.11 -5.81
N HIS A 28 0.48 7.77 -6.66
CA HIS A 28 0.26 6.39 -7.05
C HIS A 28 1.50 5.85 -7.80
N PRO A 29 2.04 4.69 -7.41
CA PRO A 29 3.38 4.27 -7.86
C PRO A 29 3.45 3.95 -9.36
N LYS A 30 2.33 3.50 -9.95
CA LYS A 30 2.21 3.20 -11.38
C LYS A 30 1.88 4.41 -12.26
N THR A 31 0.94 5.27 -11.84
CA THR A 31 0.39 6.35 -12.67
C THR A 31 0.99 7.72 -12.35
N GLY A 32 1.58 7.88 -11.16
CA GLY A 32 2.11 9.15 -10.68
C GLY A 32 1.06 10.18 -10.27
N ILE A 33 -0.23 9.83 -10.36
CA ILE A 33 -1.37 10.70 -10.01
C ILE A 33 -1.50 10.76 -8.49
N ALA A 34 -1.95 11.90 -7.95
CA ALA A 34 -2.28 12.03 -6.53
C ALA A 34 -3.39 11.03 -6.16
N SER A 35 -3.17 10.26 -5.10
CA SER A 35 -4.13 9.28 -4.60
C SER A 35 -4.16 9.28 -3.08
N THR A 36 -5.33 8.98 -2.53
CA THR A 36 -5.53 8.90 -1.08
C THR A 36 -5.19 7.50 -0.59
N PHE A 37 -4.40 7.43 0.48
CA PHE A 37 -4.04 6.22 1.18
C PHE A 37 -4.41 6.35 2.65
N PHE A 38 -4.69 5.23 3.31
CA PHE A 38 -4.73 5.19 4.77
C PHE A 38 -3.34 4.82 5.30
N TYR A 39 -3.01 5.30 6.48
CA TYR A 39 -1.84 4.82 7.20
C TYR A 39 -2.15 4.71 8.69
N SER A 40 -1.40 3.84 9.35
CA SER A 40 -1.43 3.72 10.80
C SER A 40 -0.14 4.25 11.40
N ASN A 41 -0.26 5.21 12.32
CA ASN A 41 0.91 5.80 12.94
C ASN A 41 1.63 4.79 13.85
N SER A 42 0.90 3.89 14.51
CA SER A 42 1.44 2.87 15.41
C SER A 42 2.11 1.71 14.67
N SER A 43 1.49 1.18 13.62
CA SER A 43 1.96 -0.06 12.96
C SER A 43 2.83 0.16 11.73
N CYS A 44 3.03 1.41 11.29
CA CYS A 44 3.90 1.72 10.14
C CYS A 44 3.37 1.16 8.80
N HIS A 45 2.14 0.65 8.76
CA HIS A 45 1.52 0.14 7.55
C HIS A 45 0.81 1.27 6.79
N ILE A 46 0.92 1.20 5.46
CA ILE A 46 0.16 2.03 4.52
C ILE A 46 -0.83 1.11 3.83
N TYR A 47 -2.03 1.59 3.61
CA TYR A 47 -3.10 0.87 2.95
C TYR A 47 -3.60 1.64 1.74
N GLU A 48 -3.68 0.94 0.61
CA GLU A 48 -4.33 1.44 -0.59
C GLU A 48 -5.85 1.24 -0.50
N ILE A 49 -6.59 2.19 -1.06
CA ILE A 49 -8.04 2.14 -1.12
C ILE A 49 -8.41 1.86 -2.57
N THR A 50 -8.97 0.68 -2.82
CA THR A 50 -9.44 0.27 -4.15
C THR A 50 -10.95 0.23 -4.18
N LYS A 51 -11.56 0.73 -5.26
CA LYS A 51 -13.01 0.69 -5.45
C LYS A 51 -13.35 -0.41 -6.44
N PHE A 52 -14.10 -1.41 -5.99
CA PHE A 52 -14.75 -2.38 -6.85
C PHE A 52 -16.15 -1.88 -7.20
N GLN A 53 -16.43 -1.73 -8.49
CA GLN A 53 -17.71 -1.24 -8.97
C GLN A 53 -18.15 -2.07 -10.17
N GLU A 54 -19.36 -2.62 -10.10
CA GLU A 54 -19.98 -3.39 -11.16
C GLU A 54 -21.42 -2.88 -11.37
N ASN A 55 -21.84 -2.77 -12.63
CA ASN A 55 -23.17 -2.28 -12.98
C ASN A 55 -24.25 -3.28 -12.50
N PHE A 56 -25.44 -2.74 -12.20
CA PHE A 56 -26.63 -3.53 -11.83
C PHE A 56 -26.45 -4.42 -10.58
N ARG A 57 -25.73 -3.91 -9.57
CA ARG A 57 -25.58 -4.56 -8.25
C ARG A 57 -26.23 -3.74 -7.14
N SER A 58 -26.70 -4.46 -6.12
CA SER A 58 -27.24 -3.91 -4.87
C SER A 58 -26.80 -4.76 -3.70
N TRP A 59 -26.57 -4.13 -2.55
CA TRP A 59 -26.22 -4.78 -1.31
C TRP A 59 -27.42 -4.81 -0.38
N PHE A 60 -27.70 -5.97 0.20
CA PHE A 60 -28.70 -6.14 1.25
C PHE A 60 -27.97 -6.14 2.59
N ILE A 61 -28.10 -5.05 3.35
CA ILE A 61 -27.44 -4.86 4.64
C ILE A 61 -28.52 -4.78 5.71
N LYS A 62 -28.71 -5.88 6.45
CA LYS A 62 -29.79 -6.03 7.43
C LYS A 62 -31.14 -5.70 6.78
N ASP A 63 -31.80 -4.64 7.23
CA ASP A 63 -33.10 -4.18 6.75
C ASP A 63 -32.99 -3.08 5.67
N PHE A 64 -31.78 -2.80 5.19
CA PHE A 64 -31.49 -1.75 4.22
C PHE A 64 -31.02 -2.32 2.89
N VAL A 65 -31.39 -1.64 1.80
CA VAL A 65 -30.88 -1.90 0.46
C VAL A 65 -30.00 -0.73 0.05
N VAL A 66 -28.72 -1.01 -0.19
CA VAL A 66 -27.74 -0.03 -0.68
C VAL A 66 -27.54 -0.26 -2.17
N LYS A 67 -27.62 0.81 -2.97
CA LYS A 67 -27.42 0.74 -4.42
C LYS A 67 -25.93 0.50 -4.70
N GLY A 68 -25.57 -0.74 -4.98
CA GLY A 68 -24.17 -1.17 -5.16
C GLY A 68 -23.51 -0.61 -6.44
N GLY A 69 -24.30 -0.12 -7.40
CA GLY A 69 -23.81 0.39 -8.67
C GLY A 69 -22.97 1.66 -8.59
N GLU A 70 -23.39 2.69 -7.86
CA GLU A 70 -22.68 3.99 -7.82
C GLU A 70 -21.70 4.08 -6.66
N ASP A 71 -22.07 3.56 -5.48
CA ASP A 71 -21.25 3.66 -4.27
C ASP A 71 -20.16 2.59 -4.20
N GLY A 72 -20.33 1.46 -4.91
CA GLY A 72 -19.36 0.38 -5.02
C GLY A 72 -18.97 -0.24 -3.68
N LEU A 73 -17.93 -1.07 -3.72
CA LEU A 73 -17.29 -1.69 -2.57
C LEU A 73 -15.87 -1.15 -2.47
N PHE A 74 -15.53 -0.53 -1.36
CA PHE A 74 -14.17 -0.12 -1.09
C PHE A 74 -13.43 -1.25 -0.39
N MET A 75 -12.24 -1.58 -0.89
CA MET A 75 -11.35 -2.55 -0.27
C MET A 75 -10.08 -1.83 0.16
N VAL A 76 -9.72 -2.04 1.42
CA VAL A 76 -8.50 -1.48 2.00
C VAL A 76 -7.49 -2.61 2.11
N THR A 77 -6.40 -2.51 1.36
CA THR A 77 -5.36 -3.54 1.29
C THR A 77 -4.00 -2.95 1.66
N GLU A 78 -3.19 -3.70 2.39
CA GLU A 78 -1.85 -3.24 2.76
C GLU A 78 -0.96 -3.13 1.51
N ILE A 79 -0.28 -1.98 1.36
CA ILE A 79 0.70 -1.74 0.32
C ILE A 79 2.10 -1.59 0.93
N ASN A 80 3.09 -2.24 0.31
CA ASN A 80 4.47 -2.08 0.75
C ASN A 80 4.99 -0.67 0.43
N MET A 81 5.44 0.03 1.47
CA MET A 81 5.93 1.41 1.41
C MET A 81 7.00 1.64 0.31
N LEU A 82 7.87 0.67 0.05
CA LEU A 82 8.91 0.83 -1.00
C LEU A 82 8.31 1.03 -2.38
N TYR A 83 7.15 0.45 -2.71
CA TYR A 83 6.53 0.68 -4.02
C TYR A 83 6.19 2.14 -4.24
N LEU A 84 5.71 2.84 -3.20
CA LEU A 84 5.32 4.24 -3.25
C LEU A 84 6.52 5.17 -3.46
N PHE A 85 7.65 4.88 -2.80
CA PHE A 85 8.84 5.74 -2.83
C PHE A 85 9.86 5.36 -3.90
N LEU A 86 9.77 4.17 -4.50
CA LEU A 86 10.64 3.74 -5.61
C LEU A 86 10.71 4.76 -6.77
N PRO A 87 9.60 5.35 -7.25
CA PRO A 87 9.66 6.38 -8.28
C PRO A 87 10.46 7.62 -7.88
N LEU A 88 10.42 8.03 -6.60
CA LEU A 88 11.19 9.15 -6.08
C LEU A 88 12.68 8.81 -6.00
N LEU A 89 13.00 7.63 -5.47
CA LEU A 89 14.37 7.11 -5.40
C LEU A 89 15.01 6.99 -6.79
N ARG A 90 14.24 6.52 -7.78
CA ARG A 90 14.70 6.39 -9.16
C ARG A 90 15.02 7.74 -9.80
N LYS A 91 14.31 8.82 -9.42
CA LYS A 91 14.63 10.18 -9.89
C LYS A 91 15.96 10.67 -9.32
N SER A 92 16.31 10.29 -8.09
CA SER A 92 17.55 10.67 -7.40
C SER A 92 18.71 9.67 -7.57
N PHE A 93 18.78 8.94 -8.68
CA PHE A 93 19.75 7.83 -8.84
C PHE A 93 21.23 8.22 -8.93
N ARG A 94 21.54 9.48 -9.24
CA ARG A 94 22.91 9.92 -9.55
C ARG A 94 23.78 10.13 -8.31
N MET A 95 23.20 10.59 -7.20
CA MET A 95 23.93 11.07 -6.03
C MET A 95 23.37 10.44 -4.75
N TYR A 96 24.23 10.36 -3.74
CA TYR A 96 23.82 10.04 -2.37
C TYR A 96 23.05 11.22 -1.79
N LYS A 97 21.85 10.97 -1.27
CA LYS A 97 20.98 11.98 -0.64
C LYS A 97 20.46 11.47 0.70
N SER A 98 20.20 12.39 1.63
CA SER A 98 19.48 12.07 2.86
C SER A 98 18.01 11.72 2.55
N VAL A 99 17.35 10.99 3.45
CA VAL A 99 15.94 10.62 3.25
C VAL A 99 15.05 11.86 3.18
N GLY A 100 15.28 12.85 4.04
CA GLY A 100 14.55 14.13 4.01
C GLY A 100 14.62 14.79 2.64
N SER A 101 15.80 14.88 2.03
CA SER A 101 15.97 15.47 0.69
C SER A 101 15.38 14.63 -0.46
N ILE A 102 15.15 13.33 -0.27
CA ILE A 102 14.48 12.46 -1.25
C ILE A 102 12.97 12.65 -1.17
N LEU A 103 12.44 12.83 0.03
CA LEU A 103 11.01 12.98 0.32
C LEU A 103 10.50 14.41 0.16
N ASP A 104 11.39 15.37 -0.02
CA ASP A 104 11.05 16.77 -0.23
C ASP A 104 10.39 16.97 -1.60
N ASP A 105 9.06 16.97 -1.60
CA ASP A 105 8.20 17.26 -2.75
C ASP A 105 7.14 18.25 -2.30
N GLU A 106 7.22 19.50 -2.79
CA GLU A 106 6.29 20.58 -2.41
C GLU A 106 4.83 20.24 -2.69
N ASN A 107 4.57 19.37 -3.68
CA ASN A 107 3.21 18.96 -4.03
C ASN A 107 2.65 17.86 -3.11
N PHE A 108 3.52 17.17 -2.35
CA PHE A 108 3.18 16.01 -1.52
C PHE A 108 3.90 16.09 -0.16
N PRO A 109 3.49 17.00 0.73
CA PRO A 109 4.12 17.20 2.04
C PRO A 109 4.01 15.95 2.93
N ASP A 110 2.95 15.15 2.75
CA ASP A 110 2.67 13.93 3.51
C ASP A 110 3.75 12.86 3.37
N ASN A 111 4.62 12.95 2.35
CA ASN A 111 5.80 12.08 2.22
C ASN A 111 6.68 12.11 3.48
N LYS A 112 6.79 13.25 4.16
CA LYS A 112 7.67 13.46 5.33
C LYS A 112 7.24 12.62 6.54
N ILE A 113 5.96 12.27 6.64
CA ILE A 113 5.41 11.42 7.71
C ILE A 113 6.11 10.05 7.75
N PHE A 114 6.61 9.59 6.60
CA PHE A 114 7.21 8.28 6.43
C PHE A 114 8.75 8.27 6.51
N GLN A 115 9.40 9.41 6.79
CA GLN A 115 10.86 9.54 6.76
C GLN A 115 11.57 8.52 7.65
N ASP A 116 11.22 8.46 8.94
CA ASP A 116 11.91 7.61 9.92
C ASP A 116 11.71 6.13 9.62
N LYS A 117 10.51 5.80 9.19
CA LYS A 117 10.07 4.45 8.85
C LYS A 117 10.76 3.95 7.59
N LEU A 118 10.89 4.81 6.57
CA LEU A 118 11.48 4.49 5.28
C LEU A 118 12.96 4.12 5.41
N MET A 119 13.71 4.74 6.33
CA MET A 119 15.13 4.44 6.58
C MET A 119 15.41 2.94 6.74
N SER A 120 14.53 2.23 7.45
CA SER A 120 14.65 0.78 7.71
C SER A 120 14.48 -0.08 6.45
N PHE A 121 13.72 0.42 5.46
CA PHE A 121 13.43 -0.29 4.22
C PHE A 121 14.38 0.09 3.07
N LEU A 122 15.00 1.27 3.10
CA LEU A 122 15.87 1.75 2.02
C LEU A 122 17.06 0.82 1.76
N LYS A 123 17.56 0.11 2.77
CA LYS A 123 18.65 -0.86 2.61
C LYS A 123 18.37 -1.95 1.57
N PHE A 124 17.11 -2.25 1.28
CA PHE A 124 16.71 -3.26 0.29
C PHE A 124 16.81 -2.77 -1.16
N VAL A 125 16.79 -1.45 -1.40
CA VAL A 125 16.71 -0.85 -2.74
C VAL A 125 17.82 0.17 -3.02
N CYS A 126 18.52 0.62 -1.98
CA CYS A 126 19.56 1.63 -2.03
C CYS A 126 20.91 1.12 -1.49
N ASP A 127 21.96 1.78 -1.92
CA ASP A 127 23.26 1.76 -1.26
C ASP A 127 23.28 2.84 -0.18
N THR A 128 23.67 2.43 1.02
CA THR A 128 23.79 3.32 2.19
C THR A 128 25.25 3.70 2.36
N LYS A 129 25.48 4.98 2.65
CA LYS A 129 26.79 5.51 3.03
C LYS A 129 26.62 6.34 4.30
N GLU A 130 27.49 6.08 5.26
CA GLU A 130 27.50 6.80 6.53
C GLU A 130 28.56 7.91 6.45
N LEU A 131 28.21 9.10 6.93
CA LEU A 131 29.13 10.23 7.04
C LEU A 131 28.89 10.91 8.39
N GLY A 132 29.73 10.58 9.38
CA GLY A 132 29.47 10.97 10.77
C GLY A 132 28.26 10.23 11.32
N GLU A 133 27.29 10.96 11.86
CA GLU A 133 26.03 10.43 12.37
C GLU A 133 24.92 10.35 11.30
N ASP A 134 25.18 10.89 10.10
CA ASP A 134 24.19 10.99 9.03
C ASP A 134 24.27 9.81 8.04
N LEU A 135 23.08 9.34 7.63
CA LEU A 135 22.92 8.30 6.61
C LEU A 135 22.50 8.89 5.27
N TYR A 136 23.22 8.50 4.22
CA TYR A 136 22.94 8.90 2.85
C TYR A 136 22.63 7.68 1.98
N TYR A 137 21.64 7.83 1.11
CA TYR A 137 21.12 6.75 0.28
C TYR A 137 21.25 7.09 -1.19
N LYS A 138 21.69 6.10 -1.98
CA LYS A 138 21.73 6.16 -3.44
C LYS A 138 20.95 5.00 -4.01
N TYR A 139 20.05 5.26 -4.97
CA TYR A 139 19.28 4.20 -5.62
C TYR A 139 20.20 3.19 -6.31
N ASN A 140 19.97 1.90 -6.05
CA ASN A 140 20.69 0.80 -6.66
C ASN A 140 19.72 -0.09 -7.45
N LYS A 141 19.92 -0.13 -8.77
CA LYS A 141 19.06 -0.88 -9.69
C LYS A 141 19.13 -2.39 -9.45
N GLU A 142 20.31 -2.93 -9.19
CA GLU A 142 20.52 -4.38 -8.99
C GLU A 142 19.85 -4.86 -7.71
N LYS A 143 20.04 -4.14 -6.59
CA LYS A 143 19.34 -4.40 -5.32
C LYS A 143 17.83 -4.33 -5.50
N THR A 144 17.35 -3.31 -6.20
CA THR A 144 15.92 -3.14 -6.47
C THR A 144 15.36 -4.31 -7.28
N LEU A 145 16.06 -4.78 -8.32
CA LEU A 145 15.63 -5.92 -9.11
C LEU A 145 15.61 -7.22 -8.29
N ALA A 146 16.64 -7.48 -7.49
CA ALA A 146 16.68 -8.63 -6.60
C ALA A 146 15.51 -8.61 -5.59
N TRP A 147 15.23 -7.44 -4.99
CA TRP A 147 14.09 -7.25 -4.11
C TRP A 147 12.75 -7.51 -4.81
N LEU A 148 12.56 -6.97 -6.03
CA LEU A 148 11.35 -7.19 -6.83
C LEU A 148 11.17 -8.67 -7.21
N GLN A 149 12.23 -9.37 -7.59
CA GLN A 149 12.18 -10.81 -7.90
C GLN A 149 11.68 -11.60 -6.70
N LEU A 150 12.21 -11.33 -5.49
CA LEU A 150 11.73 -11.96 -4.27
C LEU A 150 10.24 -11.68 -4.01
N LYS A 151 9.78 -10.44 -4.22
CA LYS A 151 8.37 -10.09 -4.06
C LYS A 151 7.46 -10.84 -5.04
N VAL A 152 7.88 -11.00 -6.29
CA VAL A 152 7.15 -11.78 -7.30
C VAL A 152 7.07 -13.25 -6.90
N ILE A 153 8.19 -13.83 -6.45
CA ILE A 153 8.23 -15.22 -5.99
C ILE A 153 7.27 -15.43 -4.81
N ILE A 154 7.35 -14.59 -3.77
CA ILE A 154 6.47 -14.68 -2.59
C ILE A 154 5.00 -14.58 -3.01
N LYS A 155 4.65 -13.60 -3.86
CA LYS A 155 3.26 -13.43 -4.29
C LYS A 155 2.77 -14.63 -5.11
N SER A 156 3.63 -15.19 -5.98
CA SER A 156 3.30 -16.37 -6.77
C SER A 156 3.05 -17.59 -5.90
N MET A 157 3.88 -17.82 -4.87
CA MET A 157 3.68 -18.91 -3.91
C MET A 157 2.35 -18.75 -3.15
N LEU A 158 2.02 -17.54 -2.69
CA LEU A 158 0.76 -17.27 -2.01
C LEU A 158 -0.46 -17.56 -2.89
N VAL A 159 -0.41 -17.18 -4.17
CA VAL A 159 -1.49 -17.46 -5.12
C VAL A 159 -1.71 -18.96 -5.29
N ILE A 160 -0.64 -19.72 -5.51
CA ILE A 160 -0.70 -21.19 -5.65
C ILE A 160 -1.25 -21.82 -4.37
N TYR A 161 -0.77 -21.36 -3.21
CA TYR A 161 -1.23 -21.86 -1.91
C TYR A 161 -2.73 -21.60 -1.69
N CYS A 162 -3.20 -20.38 -1.97
CA CYS A 162 -4.63 -20.04 -1.89
C CYS A 162 -5.48 -20.88 -2.85
N GLN A 163 -5.02 -21.09 -4.09
CA GLN A 163 -5.71 -21.95 -5.06
C GLN A 163 -5.83 -23.40 -4.56
N ASN A 164 -4.76 -23.94 -3.97
CA ASN A 164 -4.78 -25.28 -3.40
C ASN A 164 -5.76 -25.40 -2.22
N ILE A 165 -5.78 -24.42 -1.30
CA ILE A 165 -6.76 -24.41 -0.20
C ILE A 165 -8.20 -24.36 -0.72
N LEU A 166 -8.49 -23.49 -1.68
CA LEU A 166 -9.82 -23.37 -2.26
C LEU A 166 -10.25 -24.68 -2.94
N SER A 167 -9.34 -25.37 -3.63
CA SER A 167 -9.62 -26.67 -4.25
C SER A 167 -9.89 -27.80 -3.24
N GLN A 168 -9.31 -27.74 -2.04
CA GLN A 168 -9.53 -28.72 -0.97
C GLN A 168 -10.81 -28.46 -0.16
N ASN A 169 -11.22 -27.19 -0.05
CA ASN A 169 -12.37 -26.77 0.75
C ASN A 169 -13.67 -26.56 -0.05
N CYS A 170 -13.65 -26.66 -1.38
CA CYS A 170 -14.89 -26.71 -2.16
C CYS A 170 -15.54 -28.10 -1.97
N PRO A 171 -16.74 -28.20 -1.34
CA PRO A 171 -17.47 -29.45 -1.32
C PRO A 171 -17.76 -29.85 -2.77
N LYS A 172 -17.33 -31.06 -3.16
CA LYS A 172 -17.78 -31.68 -4.40
C LYS A 172 -19.28 -31.91 -4.23
N ASN A 173 -20.09 -30.98 -4.74
CA ASN A 173 -21.54 -31.15 -4.84
C ASN A 173 -21.78 -32.44 -5.67
N TYR A 174 -22.25 -33.48 -4.99
CA TYR A 174 -22.86 -34.67 -5.59
C TYR A 174 -24.38 -34.47 -5.63
#